data_AF-A0A529VPZ2-F1
#
_entry.id   AF-A0A529VPZ2-F1
#
_cell.length_a   1.000
_cell.length_b   1.000
_cell.length_c   1.000
_cell.angle_alpha   90.00
_cell.angle_beta   90.00
_cell.angle_gamma   90.00
#
_symmetry.space_group_name_H-M   'P 1'
#
loop_
_entity.id
_entity.type
_entity.pdbx_description
1 polymer ?
#
loop_
_entity_poly.entity_id
_entity_poly.type
_entity_poly.pdbx_seq_one_letter_code
_entity_poly.pdbx_strand_id
1 'polypeptide(L)'
;GPSSLRRRAAVQVVRHLFECLVKWLAPMLPFTTEEAWLDRHPEAVSVHLDQFPEIPQNWRNEVLAEKWRKVRQVRRVVTGALE
;
A
#
# COMPACT_ATOMS: atom_id res chain seq x y z
N GLY A 1 11.26 -16.19 -10.83
CA GLY A 1 10.91 -15.64 -12.15
C GLY A 1 9.61 -14.84 -12.11
N PRO A 2 9.20 -14.25 -13.24
CA PRO A 2 8.05 -13.33 -13.37
C PRO A 2 6.70 -13.89 -12.87
N SER A 3 6.53 -15.21 -12.97
CA SER A 3 5.33 -15.99 -12.63
C SER A 3 5.32 -16.53 -11.19
N SER A 4 6.30 -16.17 -10.34
CA SER A 4 6.35 -16.73 -8.98
C SER A 4 5.16 -16.27 -8.14
N LEU A 5 4.60 -17.20 -7.35
CA LEU A 5 3.49 -16.90 -6.45
C LEU A 5 3.84 -15.75 -5.49
N ARG A 6 5.06 -15.76 -4.95
CA ARG A 6 5.56 -14.71 -4.05
C ARG A 6 5.55 -13.32 -4.70
N ARG A 7 6.00 -13.21 -5.96
CA ARG A 7 5.98 -11.93 -6.69
C ARG A 7 4.55 -11.46 -6.92
N ARG A 8 3.67 -12.33 -7.40
CA ARG A 8 2.26 -11.98 -7.64
C ARG A 8 1.57 -11.51 -6.36
N ALA A 9 1.79 -12.21 -5.25
CA ALA A 9 1.25 -11.81 -3.95
C ALA A 9 1.74 -10.42 -3.53
N ALA A 10 3.04 -10.12 -3.67
CA ALA A 10 3.58 -8.80 -3.35
C ALA A 10 2.99 -7.70 -4.24
N VAL A 11 2.90 -7.93 -5.56
CA VAL A 11 2.29 -6.97 -6.50
C VAL A 11 0.83 -6.73 -6.16
N GLN A 12 0.09 -7.76 -5.76
CA GLN A 12 -1.31 -7.61 -5.35
C GLN A 12 -1.45 -6.70 -4.13
N VAL A 13 -0.57 -6.83 -3.14
CA VAL A 13 -0.58 -5.93 -1.97
C VAL A 13 -0.27 -4.49 -2.40
N VAL A 14 0.73 -4.29 -3.26
CA VAL A 14 1.07 -2.94 -3.78
C VAL A 14 -0.11 -2.31 -4.53
N ARG A 15 -0.86 -3.08 -5.32
CA ARG A 15 -2.09 -2.59 -5.97
C ARG A 15 -3.10 -2.11 -4.95
N HIS A 16 -3.41 -2.89 -3.92
CA HIS A 16 -4.35 -2.45 -2.88
C HIS A 16 -3.87 -1.18 -2.16
N LEU A 17 -2.57 -1.10 -1.85
CA LEU A 17 -2.00 0.09 -1.25
C LEU A 17 -2.18 1.32 -2.15
N PHE A 18 -1.93 1.18 -3.45
CA PHE A 18 -2.16 2.27 -4.41
C PHE A 18 -3.63 2.72 -4.39
N GLU A 19 -4.59 1.80 -4.56
CA GLU A 19 -6.02 2.12 -4.59
C GLU A 19 -6.47 2.88 -3.33
N CYS A 20 -5.94 2.50 -2.16
CA CYS A 20 -6.30 3.14 -0.90
C CYS A 20 -5.60 4.48 -0.69
N LEU A 21 -4.27 4.50 -0.86
CA LEU A 21 -3.46 5.68 -0.55
C LEU A 21 -3.79 6.85 -1.47
N VAL A 22 -3.98 6.61 -2.77
CA VAL A 22 -4.28 7.67 -3.73
C VAL A 22 -5.63 8.33 -3.41
N LYS A 23 -6.66 7.54 -3.07
CA LYS A 23 -7.97 8.06 -2.67
C LYS A 23 -7.93 8.76 -1.31
N TRP A 24 -7.28 8.18 -0.30
CA TRP A 24 -7.19 8.80 1.02
C TRP A 24 -6.37 10.10 1.04
N LEU A 25 -5.35 10.20 0.17
CA LEU A 25 -4.50 11.37 0.08
C LEU A 25 -5.05 12.45 -0.85
N ALA A 26 -6.06 12.15 -1.68
CA ALA A 26 -6.62 13.09 -2.65
C ALA A 26 -7.02 14.46 -2.08
N PRO A 27 -7.62 14.55 -0.87
CA PRO A 27 -7.95 15.85 -0.27
C PRO A 27 -6.73 16.72 0.09
N MET A 28 -5.54 16.13 0.28
CA MET A 28 -4.32 16.84 0.68
C MET A 28 -3.35 17.09 -0.48
N LEU A 29 -3.33 16.18 -1.47
CA LEU A 29 -2.40 16.18 -2.60
C LEU A 29 -3.13 16.09 -3.94
N PRO A 30 -4.09 17.00 -4.23
CA PRO A 30 -5.11 16.77 -5.26
C PRO A 30 -4.54 16.56 -6.67
N PHE A 31 -3.49 17.29 -7.04
CA PHE A 31 -2.85 17.15 -8.36
C PHE A 31 -2.06 15.85 -8.47
N THR A 32 -1.20 15.57 -7.49
CA THR A 32 -0.36 14.36 -7.49
C THR A 32 -1.19 13.09 -7.49
N THR A 33 -2.28 13.06 -6.71
CA THR A 33 -3.17 11.89 -6.68
C THR A 33 -4.03 11.78 -7.93
N GLU A 34 -4.44 12.89 -8.54
CA GLU A 34 -5.17 12.90 -9.82
C GLU A 34 -4.32 12.32 -10.95
N GLU A 35 -3.09 12.80 -11.12
CA GLU A 35 -2.16 12.30 -12.13
C GLU A 35 -1.87 10.80 -11.94
N ALA A 36 -1.57 10.39 -10.70
CA ALA A 36 -1.33 8.99 -10.38
C ALA A 36 -2.56 8.12 -10.66
N TRP A 37 -3.76 8.60 -10.32
CA TRP A 37 -5.01 7.88 -10.54
C TRP A 37 -5.31 7.67 -12.03
N LEU A 38 -5.17 8.72 -12.85
CA LEU A 38 -5.44 8.67 -14.28
C LEU A 38 -4.38 7.87 -15.06
N ASP A 39 -3.11 7.90 -14.65
CA ASP A 39 -2.07 7.03 -15.23
C ASP A 39 -2.42 5.54 -15.04
N ARG A 40 -3.01 5.22 -13.88
CA ARG A 40 -3.37 3.84 -13.55
C ARG A 40 -4.73 3.41 -14.09
N HIS A 41 -5.70 4.31 -14.15
CA HIS A 41 -7.08 4.10 -14.61
C HIS A 41 -7.42 5.15 -15.68
N PRO A 42 -6.94 4.98 -16.93
CA PRO A 42 -7.09 5.97 -17.99
C PRO A 42 -8.55 6.29 -18.36
N GLU A 43 -9.47 5.39 -18.05
CA GLU A 43 -10.91 5.54 -18.25
C GLU A 43 -11.64 6.29 -17.12
N ALA A 44 -10.98 6.53 -15.99
CA ALA A 44 -11.58 7.27 -14.88
C ALA A 44 -11.71 8.76 -15.21
N VAL A 45 -12.72 9.42 -14.63
CA VAL A 45 -12.92 10.86 -14.82
C VAL A 45 -12.02 11.68 -13.90
N SER A 46 -11.97 11.34 -12.61
CA SER A 46 -11.11 11.99 -11.61
C SER A 46 -11.13 11.19 -10.31
N VAL A 47 -10.03 11.17 -9.55
CA VAL A 47 -10.01 10.56 -8.22
C VAL A 47 -10.94 11.28 -7.24
N HIS A 48 -11.21 12.56 -7.47
CA HIS A 48 -12.04 13.40 -6.61
C HIS A 48 -13.54 13.08 -6.70
N LEU A 49 -13.93 12.21 -7.64
CA LEU A 49 -15.29 11.70 -7.78
C LEU A 49 -15.45 10.31 -7.13
N ASP A 50 -14.35 9.68 -6.73
CA ASP A 50 -14.35 8.36 -6.14
C ASP A 50 -14.57 8.40 -4.63
N GLN A 51 -15.28 7.40 -4.11
CA GLN A 51 -15.44 7.21 -2.67
C GLN A 51 -14.22 6.54 -2.05
N PHE A 52 -13.99 6.81 -0.77
CA PHE A 52 -12.98 6.09 0.00
C PHE A 52 -13.28 4.59 0.04
N PRO A 53 -12.26 3.72 -0.09
CA PRO A 53 -12.49 2.29 -0.12
C PRO A 53 -12.91 1.78 1.26
N GLU A 54 -13.84 0.84 1.26
CA GLU A 54 -14.15 0.03 2.43
C GLU A 54 -13.03 -0.99 2.65
N ILE A 55 -12.44 -1.01 3.85
CA ILE A 55 -11.36 -1.93 4.18
C ILE A 55 -11.92 -3.17 4.89
N PRO A 56 -11.67 -4.39 4.36
CA PRO A 56 -12.10 -5.61 5.01
C PRO A 56 -11.50 -5.75 6.41
N GLN A 57 -12.34 -5.92 7.43
CA GLN A 57 -11.90 -6.03 8.82
C GLN A 57 -10.99 -7.24 9.05
N ASN A 58 -11.17 -8.31 8.27
CA ASN A 58 -10.38 -9.54 8.36
C ASN A 58 -8.91 -9.38 7.93
N TRP A 59 -8.53 -8.24 7.33
CA TRP A 59 -7.12 -7.94 7.04
C TRP A 59 -6.33 -7.60 8.30
N ARG A 60 -7.00 -7.12 9.34
CA ARG A 60 -6.35 -6.79 10.62
C ARG A 60 -5.97 -8.07 11.35
N ASN A 61 -4.68 -8.29 11.54
CA ASN A 61 -4.14 -9.43 12.27
C ASN A 61 -3.09 -8.99 13.29
N GLU A 62 -3.52 -8.86 14.56
CA GLU A 62 -2.67 -8.37 15.65
C GLU A 62 -1.49 -9.31 15.96
N VAL A 63 -1.72 -10.62 15.88
CA VAL A 63 -0.66 -11.62 16.12
C VAL A 63 0.45 -11.49 15.08
N LEU A 64 0.08 -11.31 13.81
CA LEU A 64 1.03 -11.09 12.72
C LEU A 64 1.72 -9.72 12.86
N ALA A 65 0.98 -8.68 13.24
CA ALA A 65 1.54 -7.34 13.45
C ALA A 65 2.61 -7.34 14.56
N GLU A 66 2.36 -8.02 15.67
CA GLU A 66 3.31 -8.20 16.77
C GLU A 66 4.58 -8.89 16.31
N LYS A 67 4.45 -9.99 15.57
CA LYS A 67 5.61 -10.69 14.98
C LYS A 67 6.47 -9.73 14.15
N TRP A 68 5.86 -8.95 13.26
CA TRP A 68 6.60 -8.02 12.40
C TRP A 68 7.20 -6.83 13.15
N ARG A 69 6.60 -6.40 14.27
CA ARG A 69 7.19 -5.37 15.15
C ARG A 69 8.52 -5.86 15.73
N LYS A 70 8.55 -7.08 16.26
CA LYS A 70 9.78 -7.71 16.78
C LYS A 70 10.86 -7.85 15.70
N VAL A 71 10.49 -8.33 14.51
CA VAL A 71 11.43 -8.45 13.37
C VAL A 71 12.04 -7.10 13.00
N ARG A 72 11.24 -6.02 12.92
CA ARG A 72 11.74 -4.68 12.61
C ARG A 72 12.69 -4.14 13.69
N GLN A 73 12.39 -4.41 14.95
CA GLN A 73 13.26 -4.00 16.07
C GLN A 73 14.62 -4.68 16.01
N VAL A 74 14.66 -6.01 15.82
CA VAL A 74 15.92 -6.75 15.66
C VAL A 74 16.70 -6.25 14.45
N ARG A 75 16.02 -6.05 13.31
CA ARG A 75 16.67 -5.52 12.09
C ARG A 75 17.34 -4.16 12.35
N ARG A 76 16.68 -3.25 13.08
CA ARG A 76 17.24 -1.93 13.41
C ARG A 76 18.54 -2.04 14.21
N VAL A 77 18.59 -2.93 15.19
CA VAL A 77 19.80 -3.15 16.01
C VAL A 77 20.94 -3.72 15.16
N VAL A 78 20.65 -4.71 14.32
CA VAL A 78 21.67 -5.33 13.45
C VAL A 78 22.19 -4.33 12.43
N THR A 79 21.32 -3.56 11.77
CA THR A 79 21.74 -2.53 10.81
C THR A 79 22.61 -1.46 11.48
N GLY A 80 22.23 -0.97 12.65
CA GLY A 80 23.05 0.02 13.38
C GLY A 80 24.36 -0.53 13.94
N ALA A 81 24.57 -1.85 13.98
CA ALA A 81 25.85 -2.46 14.34
C ALA A 81 26.76 -2.71 13.12
N LEU A 82 26.22 -2.57 11.91
CA LEU A 82 26.95 -2.69 10.63
C LEU A 82 27.36 -1.32 10.06
N GLU A 83 26.79 -0.23 10.59
CA GLU A 83 27.17 1.17 10.34
C GLU A 83 28.27 1.61 11.31
#